data_AF-A0A1Z9LR87-F1
#
_entry.id   AF-A0A1Z9LR87-F1
#
_cell.length_a   1.000
_cell.length_b   1.000
_cell.length_c   1.000
_cell.angle_alpha   90.00
_cell.angle_beta   90.00
_cell.angle_gamma   90.00
#
_symmetry.space_group_name_H-M   'P 1'
#
loop_
_entity.id
_entity.type
_entity.pdbx_description
1 polymer ?
#
loop_
_entity_poly.entity_id
_entity_poly.type
_entity_poly.pdbx_seq_one_letter_code
_entity_poly.pdbx_strand_id
1 'polypeptide(L)'
;MGQIIKLDFSLYNTNQEDLYEQKLIRIRDEIEDYLNQASTIEVDDLAIALAAGRYASMKLTKLTGEESTKKFFNECIKTTLKQKILQ
;
A
#
# COMPACT_ATOMS: atom_id res chain seq x y z
N MET A 1 -41.70 -31.20 9.95
CA MET A 1 -40.29 -31.38 10.35
C MET A 1 -39.43 -30.50 9.46
N GLY A 2 -39.19 -29.26 9.85
CA GLY A 2 -38.34 -28.34 9.09
C GLY A 2 -36.89 -28.51 9.54
N GLN A 3 -36.02 -28.98 8.66
CA GLN A 3 -34.59 -29.03 8.93
C GLN A 3 -34.05 -27.59 9.04
N ILE A 4 -33.41 -27.31 10.16
CA ILE A 4 -32.66 -26.08 10.37
C ILE A 4 -31.36 -26.24 9.58
N ILE A 5 -31.25 -25.52 8.46
CA ILE A 5 -29.99 -25.38 7.73
C ILE A 5 -29.05 -24.59 8.65
N LYS A 6 -28.07 -25.26 9.24
CA LYS A 6 -26.92 -24.58 9.86
C LYS A 6 -26.12 -23.94 8.74
N LEU A 7 -26.36 -22.64 8.54
CA LEU A 7 -25.55 -21.82 7.65
C LEU A 7 -24.29 -21.42 8.43
N ASP A 8 -23.19 -22.16 8.21
CA ASP A 8 -21.89 -21.80 8.76
C ASP A 8 -21.36 -20.54 8.03
N PHE A 9 -21.41 -19.42 8.73
CA PHE A 9 -20.96 -18.11 8.24
C PHE A 9 -19.43 -17.98 8.16
N SER A 10 -18.68 -19.03 8.54
CA SER A 10 -17.22 -18.96 8.68
C SER A 10 -16.44 -19.15 7.37
N LEU A 11 -17.09 -19.53 6.26
CA LEU A 11 -16.40 -19.82 4.99
C LEU A 11 -16.45 -18.65 3.99
N TYR A 12 -17.21 -17.59 4.27
CA TYR A 12 -17.44 -16.50 3.32
C TYR A 12 -16.38 -15.38 3.38
N ASN A 13 -15.53 -15.37 4.41
CA ASN A 13 -14.56 -14.29 4.61
C ASN A 13 -13.18 -14.52 3.96
N THR A 14 -12.78 -15.76 3.66
CA THR A 14 -11.40 -16.03 3.23
C THR A 14 -11.14 -15.69 1.75
N ASN A 15 -12.15 -15.81 0.87
CA ASN A 15 -11.96 -15.56 -0.57
C ASN A 15 -11.95 -14.06 -0.95
N GLN A 16 -12.44 -13.17 -0.09
CA GLN A 16 -12.51 -11.72 -0.37
C GLN A 16 -11.25 -10.98 0.08
N GLU A 17 -10.60 -11.42 1.15
CA GLU A 17 -9.32 -10.86 1.64
C GLU A 17 -8.19 -11.12 0.65
N ASP A 18 -8.07 -12.35 0.11
CA ASP A 18 -7.03 -12.73 -0.86
C ASP A 18 -7.16 -11.93 -2.17
N LEU A 19 -8.39 -11.69 -2.65
CA LEU A 19 -8.64 -10.84 -3.83
C LEU A 19 -8.29 -9.37 -3.57
N TYR A 20 -8.50 -8.87 -2.36
CA TYR A 20 -8.17 -7.49 -2.00
C TYR A 20 -6.66 -7.30 -1.85
N GLU A 21 -5.97 -8.27 -1.25
CA GLU A 21 -4.50 -8.28 -1.16
C GLU A 21 -3.85 -8.33 -2.54
N GLN A 22 -4.33 -9.21 -3.43
CA GLN A 22 -3.86 -9.27 -4.82
C GLN A 22 -4.09 -7.96 -5.57
N LYS A 23 -5.22 -7.29 -5.31
CA LYS A 23 -5.51 -5.98 -5.89
C LYS A 23 -4.56 -4.91 -5.36
N LEU A 24 -4.23 -4.92 -4.07
CA LEU A 24 -3.26 -3.99 -3.48
C LEU A 24 -1.86 -4.19 -4.06
N ILE A 25 -1.41 -5.45 -4.19
CA ILE A 25 -0.13 -5.80 -4.81
C ILE A 25 -0.09 -5.28 -6.24
N ARG A 26 -1.12 -5.56 -7.04
CA ARG A 26 -1.21 -5.09 -8.42
C ARG A 26 -1.13 -3.57 -8.54
N ILE A 27 -1.88 -2.83 -7.71
CA ILE A 27 -1.86 -1.36 -7.73
C ILE A 27 -0.47 -0.83 -7.34
N ARG A 28 0.18 -1.44 -6.34
CA ARG A 28 1.54 -1.08 -5.94
C ARG A 28 2.51 -1.29 -7.11
N ASP A 29 2.53 -2.49 -7.68
CA ASP A 29 3.48 -2.86 -8.73
C ASP A 29 3.28 -1.99 -9.98
N GLU A 30 2.04 -1.70 -10.38
CA GLU A 30 1.73 -0.78 -11.50
C GLU A 30 2.23 0.65 -11.23
N ILE A 31 2.11 1.15 -9.99
CA ILE A 31 2.61 2.48 -9.61
C ILE A 31 4.14 2.50 -9.57
N GLU A 32 4.77 1.45 -9.03
CA GLU A 32 6.23 1.32 -8.99
C GLU A 32 6.82 1.27 -10.39
N ASP A 33 6.24 0.48 -11.29
CA ASP A 33 6.64 0.42 -12.70
C ASP A 33 6.53 1.77 -13.40
N TYR A 34 5.43 2.50 -13.17
CA TYR A 34 5.25 3.84 -13.72
C TYR A 34 6.31 4.81 -13.21
N LEU A 35 6.59 4.81 -11.90
CA LEU A 35 7.60 5.68 -11.31
C LEU A 35 9.01 5.34 -11.80
N ASN A 36 9.34 4.05 -11.93
CA ASN A 36 10.63 3.59 -12.46
C ASN A 36 10.83 4.00 -13.94
N GLN A 37 9.78 3.93 -14.74
CA GLN A 37 9.81 4.41 -16.13
C GLN A 37 10.00 5.92 -16.19
N ALA A 38 9.27 6.68 -15.36
CA ALA A 38 9.44 8.13 -15.29
C ALA A 38 10.86 8.53 -14.85
N SER A 39 11.43 7.80 -13.89
CA SER A 39 12.84 7.89 -13.48
C SER A 39 13.80 7.71 -14.65
N THR A 40 13.55 6.69 -15.48
CA THR A 40 14.40 6.34 -16.61
C THR A 40 14.34 7.40 -17.72
N ILE A 41 13.18 8.05 -17.91
CA ILE A 41 12.95 9.07 -18.94
C ILE A 41 13.58 10.41 -18.55
N GLU A 42 13.33 10.86 -17.31
CA GLU A 42 13.78 12.17 -16.82
C GLU A 42 15.21 12.14 -16.24
N VAL A 43 15.74 10.94 -15.94
CA VAL A 43 17.07 10.71 -15.34
C VAL A 43 17.24 11.43 -14.00
N ASP A 44 16.14 11.65 -13.29
CA ASP A 44 16.12 12.28 -11.96
C ASP A 44 15.21 11.49 -11.01
N ASP A 45 15.80 10.46 -10.40
CA ASP A 45 15.11 9.60 -9.44
C ASP A 45 14.62 10.35 -8.20
N LEU A 46 15.34 11.41 -7.81
CA LEU A 46 15.03 12.18 -6.62
C LEU A 46 13.79 13.05 -6.84
N ALA A 47 13.69 13.72 -7.98
CA ALA A 47 12.54 14.54 -8.33
C ALA A 47 11.25 13.71 -8.42
N ILE A 48 11.33 12.52 -9.03
CA ILE A 48 10.19 11.59 -9.14
C ILE A 48 9.78 11.08 -7.75
N ALA A 49 10.74 10.65 -6.92
CA ALA A 49 10.46 10.18 -5.56
C ALA A 49 9.83 11.28 -4.68
N LEU A 50 10.29 12.53 -4.79
CA LEU A 50 9.72 13.66 -4.07
C LEU A 50 8.30 13.98 -4.55
N ALA A 51 8.03 13.92 -5.86
CA ALA A 51 6.70 14.14 -6.41
C ALA A 51 5.71 13.06 -5.94
N ALA A 52 6.13 11.79 -5.97
CA ALA A 52 5.35 10.67 -5.45
C ALA A 52 5.08 10.80 -3.94
N GLY A 53 6.11 11.14 -3.16
CA GLY A 53 5.98 11.38 -1.72
C GLY A 53 5.05 12.55 -1.40
N ARG A 54 5.10 13.63 -2.17
CA ARG A 54 4.18 14.77 -2.05
C ARG A 54 2.75 14.34 -2.33
N TYR A 55 2.51 13.58 -3.41
CA TYR A 55 1.17 13.08 -3.73
C TYR A 55 0.63 12.19 -2.62
N ALA A 56 1.42 11.20 -2.18
CA ALA A 56 1.03 10.26 -1.13
C ALA A 56 0.73 10.97 0.19
N SER A 57 1.60 11.87 0.64
CA SER A 57 1.41 12.60 1.89
C SER A 57 0.16 13.48 1.88
N MET A 58 -0.07 14.24 0.80
CA MET A 58 -1.26 15.08 0.67
C MET A 58 -2.55 14.26 0.57
N LYS A 59 -2.53 13.14 -0.15
CA LYS A 59 -3.71 12.28 -0.35
C LYS A 59 -4.06 11.51 0.92
N LEU A 60 -3.07 10.91 1.58
CA LEU A 60 -3.26 10.20 2.85
C LEU A 60 -3.73 11.15 3.95
N THR A 61 -3.13 12.33 4.09
CA THR A 61 -3.57 13.32 5.09
C THR A 61 -5.05 13.68 4.91
N LYS A 62 -5.52 13.79 3.66
CA LYS A 62 -6.95 14.06 3.36
C LYS A 62 -7.88 12.88 3.67
N LEU A 63 -7.41 11.64 3.53
CA LEU A 63 -8.25 10.44 3.67
C LEU A 63 -8.26 9.90 5.11
N THR A 64 -7.11 9.86 5.77
CA THR A 64 -6.92 9.20 7.06
C THR A 64 -6.60 10.17 8.20
N GLY A 65 -6.33 11.44 7.90
CA GLY A 65 -5.93 12.46 8.87
C GLY A 65 -4.42 12.58 9.07
N GLU A 66 -4.01 13.60 9.83
CA GLU A 66 -2.61 13.97 10.02
C GLU A 66 -1.80 12.92 10.80
N GLU A 67 -2.33 12.45 11.93
CA GLU A 67 -1.60 11.57 12.86
C GLU A 67 -1.33 10.19 12.26
N SER A 68 -2.34 9.61 11.59
CA SER A 68 -2.23 8.32 10.90
C SER A 68 -1.23 8.39 9.74
N THR A 69 -1.23 9.49 8.99
CA THR A 69 -0.30 9.70 7.87
C THR A 69 1.13 9.83 8.38
N LYS A 70 1.38 10.63 9.42
CA LYS A 70 2.71 10.75 10.03
C LYS A 70 3.21 9.41 10.56
N LYS A 71 2.34 8.62 11.20
CA LYS A 71 2.70 7.28 11.68
C LYS A 71 3.08 6.36 10.53
N PHE A 72 2.30 6.35 9.44
CA PHE A 72 2.60 5.55 8.25
C PHE A 72 3.98 5.88 7.65
N PHE A 73 4.27 7.16 7.39
CA PHE A 73 5.58 7.55 6.87
C PHE A 73 6.72 7.21 7.84
N ASN A 74 6.51 7.34 9.15
CA ASN A 74 7.51 6.93 10.13
C ASN A 74 7.79 5.41 10.08
N GLU A 75 6.76 4.58 9.92
CA GLU A 75 6.95 3.13 9.78
C GLU A 75 7.64 2.78 8.45
N CYS A 76 7.33 3.50 7.35
CA CYS A 76 8.06 3.36 6.10
C CYS A 76 9.55 3.66 6.28
N ILE A 77 9.89 4.81 6.89
CA ILE A 77 11.27 5.22 7.15
C ILE A 77 11.99 4.20 8.04
N LYS A 78 11.34 3.73 9.11
CA LYS A 78 11.89 2.68 9.99
C LYS A 78 12.18 1.39 9.23
N THR A 79 11.32 1.00 8.30
CA THR A 79 11.51 -0.21 7.49
C THR A 79 12.75 -0.08 6.61
N THR A 80 12.90 1.03 5.89
CA THR A 80 14.09 1.30 5.05
C THR A 80 15.36 1.40 5.89
N LEU A 81 15.32 2.07 7.05
CA LEU A 81 16.48 2.19 7.93
C LEU A 81 16.86 0.88 8.61
N LYS A 82 15.89 0.03 8.98
CA LYS A 82 16.16 -1.32 9.49
C LYS A 82 16.85 -2.20 8.45
N GLN A 83 16.45 -2.10 7.18
CA GLN A 83 17.13 -2.82 6.10
C GLN A 83 18.60 -2.38 5.93
N LYS A 84 18.93 -1.12 6.25
CA LYS A 84 20.31 -0.60 6.23
C LYS A 84 21.22 -1.12 7.34
N ILE A 85 20.68 -1.67 8.43
CA ILE A 85 21.46 -2.20 9.57
C ILE A 85 21.86 -3.67 9.34
N LEU A 86 21.26 -4.34 8.35
CA LEU A 86 21.52 -5.74 8.02
C LEU A 86 22.35 -5.94 6.74
N GLN A 87 22.87 -4.85 6.15
CA GLN A 87 23.85 -4.85 5.06
C GLN A 87 25.23 -4.47 5.60
#